data_AF-A0A970GYY1-F1
#
_entry.id   AF-A0A970GYY1-F1
#
_cell.length_a   1.000
_cell.length_b   1.000
_cell.length_c   1.000
_cell.angle_alpha   90.00
_cell.angle_beta   90.00
_cell.angle_gamma   90.00
#
_symmetry.space_group_name_H-M   'P 1'
#
loop_
_entity.id
_entity.type
_entity.pdbx_description
1 polymer ?
#
loop_
_entity_poly.entity_id
_entity_poly.type
_entity_poly.pdbx_seq_one_letter_code
_entity_poly.pdbx_strand_id
1 'polypeptide(L)'
;MTGCKFYYNTGTSYGGAVSAGGGSTFRDCVFVGNTSNMGGLAGYGGSVSYKFINCLMTENSTTVNSGNYGGITRGASTFINCTIISNSHAYTRIGMVQGICTNVLFHGNTRYDLSSATAVNCLYAKPYGTVTATGCIVTNDPCLVYADNPAHPFTPGKKSAARDAGIEPGSDTFAADDRDLAGRGRRYHTIDIGCYEFWPSHVSTWFMVR
;
A
#
# COMPACT_ATOMS: atom_id res chain seq x y z
N MET A 1 2.51 -5.80 -15.11
CA MET A 1 1.29 -5.08 -15.49
C MET A 1 1.42 -3.64 -15.00
N THR A 2 1.03 -2.67 -15.82
CA THR A 2 1.18 -1.24 -15.50
C THR A 2 -0.16 -0.53 -15.69
N GLY A 3 -0.58 0.30 -14.74
CA GLY A 3 -1.80 1.13 -14.88
C GLY A 3 -3.11 0.35 -14.83
N CYS A 4 -3.08 -0.91 -14.39
CA CYS A 4 -4.26 -1.78 -14.38
C CYS A 4 -5.11 -1.54 -13.13
N LYS A 5 -6.43 -1.76 -13.27
CA LYS A 5 -7.36 -1.65 -12.15
C LYS A 5 -8.17 -2.94 -11.98
N PHE A 6 -8.22 -3.46 -10.76
CA PHE A 6 -8.86 -4.72 -10.40
C PHE A 6 -9.89 -4.45 -9.31
N TYR A 7 -11.17 -4.54 -9.67
CA TYR A 7 -12.29 -4.24 -8.79
C TYR A 7 -13.14 -5.46 -8.54
N TYR A 8 -13.44 -5.73 -7.27
CA TYR A 8 -14.49 -6.68 -6.84
C TYR A 8 -14.35 -8.09 -7.43
N ASN A 9 -13.11 -8.55 -7.65
CA ASN A 9 -12.86 -9.91 -8.13
C ASN A 9 -12.90 -10.89 -6.96
N THR A 10 -13.38 -12.11 -7.22
CA THR A 10 -13.50 -13.17 -6.21
C THR A 10 -12.73 -14.41 -6.64
N GLY A 11 -11.78 -14.84 -5.81
CA GLY A 11 -10.99 -16.07 -6.01
C GLY A 11 -11.35 -17.13 -4.97
N THR A 12 -11.72 -18.33 -5.41
CA THR A 12 -12.16 -19.40 -4.49
C THR A 12 -11.03 -20.18 -3.83
N SER A 13 -9.78 -19.97 -4.22
CA SER A 13 -8.64 -20.73 -3.69
C SER A 13 -7.44 -19.86 -3.38
N TYR A 14 -6.95 -19.09 -4.36
CA TYR A 14 -5.70 -18.35 -4.23
C TYR A 14 -5.91 -16.83 -4.15
N GLY A 15 -5.52 -16.07 -5.17
CA GLY A 15 -5.72 -14.61 -5.20
C GLY A 15 -7.09 -14.23 -5.74
N GLY A 16 -7.65 -13.14 -5.20
CA GLY A 16 -8.93 -12.60 -5.65
C GLY A 16 -8.82 -11.92 -7.00
N ALA A 17 -7.75 -11.15 -7.20
CA ALA A 17 -7.45 -10.44 -8.45
C ALA A 17 -6.41 -11.17 -9.31
N VAL A 18 -5.42 -11.82 -8.68
CA VAL A 18 -4.25 -12.38 -9.38
C VAL A 18 -3.97 -13.78 -8.89
N SER A 19 -3.92 -14.75 -9.82
CA SER A 19 -3.33 -16.06 -9.54
C SER A 19 -2.28 -16.42 -10.58
N ALA A 20 -1.01 -16.19 -10.24
CA ALA A 20 0.12 -16.43 -11.14
C ALA A 20 1.27 -17.14 -10.41
N GLY A 21 1.75 -18.25 -10.98
CA GLY A 21 2.81 -19.06 -10.37
C GLY A 21 4.25 -18.56 -10.58
N GLY A 22 4.46 -17.52 -11.39
CA GLY A 22 5.80 -17.05 -11.78
C GLY A 22 6.36 -15.86 -11.01
N GLY A 23 5.65 -15.34 -10.00
CA GLY A 23 5.92 -13.99 -9.49
C GLY A 23 5.57 -12.93 -10.54
N SER A 24 5.07 -11.78 -10.14
CA SER A 24 4.64 -10.75 -11.10
C SER A 24 4.86 -9.36 -10.54
N THR A 25 5.24 -8.45 -11.43
CA THR A 25 5.41 -7.03 -11.12
C THR A 25 4.17 -6.25 -11.53
N PHE A 26 3.60 -5.53 -10.58
CA PHE A 26 2.49 -4.60 -10.75
C PHE A 26 2.99 -3.19 -10.46
N ARG A 27 2.72 -2.29 -11.38
CA ARG A 27 3.16 -0.90 -11.31
C ARG A 27 1.98 0.02 -11.55
N ASP A 28 1.80 1.04 -10.74
CA ASP A 28 0.74 2.04 -10.94
C ASP A 28 -0.66 1.40 -11.00
N CYS A 29 -0.86 0.30 -10.26
CA CYS A 29 -2.10 -0.47 -10.28
C CYS A 29 -2.99 -0.15 -9.08
N VAL A 30 -4.29 -0.36 -9.26
CA VAL A 30 -5.31 -0.17 -8.23
C VAL A 30 -6.07 -1.46 -7.99
N PHE A 31 -6.16 -1.90 -6.74
CA PHE A 31 -6.85 -3.13 -6.33
C PHE A 31 -7.87 -2.80 -5.24
N VAL A 32 -9.15 -2.94 -5.57
CA VAL A 32 -10.24 -2.54 -4.68
C VAL A 32 -11.23 -3.69 -4.49
N GLY A 33 -11.56 -3.99 -3.25
CA GLY A 33 -12.68 -4.87 -2.94
C GLY A 33 -12.50 -6.31 -3.42
N ASN A 34 -11.27 -6.77 -3.68
CA ASN A 34 -11.04 -8.14 -4.14
C ASN A 34 -11.04 -9.10 -2.95
N THR A 35 -11.64 -10.26 -3.13
CA THR A 35 -11.83 -11.24 -2.06
C THR A 35 -11.28 -12.60 -2.46
N SER A 36 -10.64 -13.28 -1.52
CA SER A 36 -10.26 -14.66 -1.72
C SER A 36 -10.11 -15.46 -0.43
N ASN A 37 -9.83 -16.75 -0.57
CA ASN A 37 -9.58 -17.59 0.59
C ASN A 37 -8.17 -17.36 1.18
N MET A 38 -7.10 -17.31 0.38
CA MET A 38 -5.71 -17.41 0.89
C MET A 38 -4.81 -16.17 0.69
N GLY A 39 -5.20 -15.21 -0.13
CA GLY A 39 -4.47 -13.95 -0.33
C GLY A 39 -5.38 -12.95 -1.02
N GLY A 40 -5.88 -11.95 -0.28
CA GLY A 40 -7.11 -11.24 -0.65
C GLY A 40 -7.06 -10.66 -2.07
N LEU A 41 -5.86 -10.29 -2.50
CA LEU A 41 -5.54 -9.79 -3.82
C LEU A 41 -4.79 -10.82 -4.67
N ALA A 42 -3.61 -11.28 -4.24
CA ALA A 42 -2.74 -12.16 -5.04
C ALA A 42 -2.33 -13.44 -4.31
N GLY A 43 -2.31 -14.55 -5.04
CA GLY A 43 -1.84 -15.83 -4.49
C GLY A 43 -1.77 -16.92 -5.54
N TYR A 44 -0.94 -17.93 -5.26
CA TYR A 44 -0.86 -19.17 -6.06
C TYR A 44 -0.59 -20.35 -5.12
N GLY A 45 -0.76 -21.60 -5.59
CA GLY A 45 -0.58 -22.81 -4.78
C GLY A 45 0.85 -23.03 -4.26
N GLY A 46 1.86 -22.54 -4.98
CA GLY A 46 3.28 -22.57 -4.58
C GLY A 46 3.75 -21.32 -3.83
N SER A 47 5.02 -21.33 -3.39
CA SER A 47 5.70 -20.15 -2.88
C SER A 47 6.02 -19.19 -4.03
N VAL A 48 5.40 -18.03 -4.03
CA VAL A 48 5.64 -16.97 -5.02
C VAL A 48 5.82 -15.63 -4.33
N SER A 49 6.69 -14.80 -4.90
CA SER A 49 6.88 -13.42 -4.48
C SER A 49 6.39 -12.49 -5.58
N TYR A 50 5.54 -11.53 -5.21
CA TYR A 50 5.06 -10.49 -6.11
C TYR A 50 5.79 -9.18 -5.81
N LYS A 51 5.89 -8.30 -6.80
CA LYS A 51 6.43 -6.96 -6.64
C LYS A 51 5.35 -5.94 -6.97
N PHE A 52 5.01 -5.08 -6.01
CA PHE A 52 4.08 -3.99 -6.21
C PHE A 52 4.83 -2.66 -6.07
N ILE A 53 4.67 -1.79 -7.05
CA ILE A 53 5.31 -0.48 -7.12
C ILE A 53 4.22 0.54 -7.36
N ASN A 54 4.14 1.57 -6.52
CA ASN A 54 3.14 2.63 -6.66
C ASN A 54 1.71 2.11 -6.81
N CYS A 55 1.30 1.20 -5.92
CA CYS A 55 -0.03 0.59 -6.02
C CYS A 55 -0.92 0.98 -4.84
N LEU A 56 -2.21 1.07 -5.12
CA LEU A 56 -3.25 1.21 -4.12
C LEU A 56 -3.93 -0.13 -3.90
N MET A 57 -3.96 -0.60 -2.66
CA MET A 57 -4.72 -1.78 -2.24
C MET A 57 -5.69 -1.37 -1.15
N THR A 58 -6.99 -1.36 -1.46
CA THR A 58 -8.02 -0.99 -0.49
C THR A 58 -9.19 -1.96 -0.47
N GLU A 59 -9.77 -2.17 0.71
CA GLU A 59 -11.00 -2.98 0.89
C GLU A 59 -10.89 -4.44 0.42
N ASN A 60 -9.68 -4.96 0.20
CA ASN A 60 -9.50 -6.36 -0.16
C ASN A 60 -9.63 -7.24 1.09
N SER A 61 -10.14 -8.46 0.93
CA SER A 61 -10.45 -9.33 2.06
C SER A 61 -10.01 -10.78 1.86
N THR A 62 -9.56 -11.42 2.95
CA THR A 62 -9.48 -12.89 3.01
C THR A 62 -10.45 -13.50 4.00
N THR A 63 -11.11 -14.57 3.59
CA THR A 63 -12.19 -15.22 4.33
C THR A 63 -11.73 -16.43 5.14
N VAL A 64 -10.67 -17.13 4.73
CA VAL A 64 -10.21 -18.35 5.43
C VAL A 64 -9.30 -18.00 6.60
N ASN A 65 -9.50 -18.70 7.72
CA ASN A 65 -8.78 -18.56 8.99
C ASN A 65 -7.84 -19.73 9.30
N SER A 66 -7.47 -20.52 8.29
CA SER A 66 -6.69 -21.75 8.45
C SER A 66 -5.47 -21.80 7.52
N GLY A 67 -4.38 -22.42 8.00
CA GLY A 67 -3.06 -22.36 7.35
C GLY A 67 -2.39 -21.01 7.57
N ASN A 68 -1.07 -20.92 7.45
CA ASN A 68 -0.33 -19.64 7.60
C ASN A 68 -0.56 -18.70 6.40
N TYR A 69 -1.79 -18.63 5.91
CA TYR A 69 -2.22 -17.93 4.73
C TYR A 69 -3.15 -16.78 5.13
N GLY A 70 -2.90 -15.61 4.56
CA GLY A 70 -3.78 -14.46 4.67
C GLY A 70 -3.01 -13.15 4.48
N GLY A 71 -3.68 -12.04 4.76
CA GLY A 71 -3.25 -10.72 4.29
C GLY A 71 -3.62 -10.50 2.82
N ILE A 72 -3.07 -9.47 2.19
CA ILE A 72 -3.37 -9.16 0.78
C ILE A 72 -2.67 -10.11 -0.19
N THR A 73 -1.56 -10.74 0.21
CA THR A 73 -0.79 -11.66 -0.63
C THR A 73 -0.50 -12.97 0.09
N ARG A 74 -0.62 -14.10 -0.60
CA ARG A 74 -0.11 -15.38 -0.10
C ARG A 74 1.40 -15.44 -0.26
N GLY A 75 2.14 -15.26 0.83
CA GLY A 75 3.60 -15.33 0.88
C GLY A 75 4.30 -13.97 0.87
N ALA A 76 5.61 -14.00 1.09
CA ALA A 76 6.44 -12.80 1.22
C ALA A 76 6.61 -12.09 -0.15
N SER A 77 6.10 -10.86 -0.22
CA SER A 77 6.14 -10.01 -1.41
C SER A 77 6.88 -8.71 -1.14
N THR A 78 7.20 -7.98 -2.21
CA THR A 78 7.86 -6.67 -2.12
C THR A 78 6.86 -5.57 -2.47
N PHE A 79 6.80 -4.54 -1.63
CA PHE A 79 5.92 -3.39 -1.77
C PHE A 79 6.74 -2.12 -1.71
N ILE A 80 6.61 -1.26 -2.72
CA ILE A 80 7.37 -0.01 -2.83
C ILE A 80 6.40 1.12 -3.15
N ASN A 81 6.36 2.16 -2.32
CA ASN A 81 5.48 3.32 -2.51
C ASN A 81 4.02 2.92 -2.68
N CYS A 82 3.56 1.95 -1.88
CA CYS A 82 2.17 1.48 -1.93
C CYS A 82 1.36 2.08 -0.79
N THR A 83 0.05 2.21 -1.00
CA THR A 83 -0.91 2.47 0.08
C THR A 83 -1.78 1.24 0.28
N ILE A 84 -1.74 0.66 1.48
CA ILE A 84 -2.44 -0.58 1.84
C ILE A 84 -3.40 -0.24 2.99
N ILE A 85 -4.67 -0.06 2.67
CA ILE A 85 -5.61 0.60 3.55
C ILE A 85 -6.95 -0.10 3.62
N SER A 86 -7.58 -0.15 4.80
CA SER A 86 -8.93 -0.72 4.96
C SER A 86 -9.10 -2.15 4.44
N ASN A 87 -8.02 -2.95 4.39
CA ASN A 87 -8.10 -4.35 3.99
C ASN A 87 -8.44 -5.21 5.21
N SER A 88 -8.98 -6.41 4.99
CA SER A 88 -9.33 -7.33 6.06
C SER A 88 -8.81 -8.74 5.85
N HIS A 89 -8.51 -9.46 6.94
CA HIS A 89 -8.24 -10.89 6.87
C HIS A 89 -8.73 -11.60 8.14
N ALA A 90 -9.27 -12.79 7.97
CA ALA A 90 -9.79 -13.59 9.08
C ALA A 90 -8.68 -14.19 9.98
N TYR A 91 -7.46 -14.36 9.47
CA TYR A 91 -6.38 -15.01 10.22
C TYR A 91 -5.84 -14.15 11.35
N THR A 92 -5.52 -14.77 12.49
CA THR A 92 -5.33 -14.06 13.76
C THR A 92 -3.87 -13.85 14.14
N ARG A 93 -2.92 -14.40 13.38
CA ARG A 93 -1.50 -14.44 13.74
C ARG A 93 -0.57 -14.03 12.59
N ILE A 94 -1.07 -13.18 11.70
CA ILE A 94 -0.31 -12.56 10.61
C ILE A 94 -0.79 -11.11 10.46
N GLY A 95 0.01 -10.27 9.81
CA GLY A 95 -0.41 -8.97 9.33
C GLY A 95 -0.81 -8.99 7.87
N MET A 96 -1.32 -7.84 7.43
CA MET A 96 -1.77 -7.63 6.06
C MET A 96 -0.67 -7.92 5.03
N VAL A 97 0.58 -7.62 5.40
CA VAL A 97 1.76 -7.86 4.57
C VAL A 97 2.82 -8.67 5.31
N GLN A 98 3.49 -9.53 4.54
CA GLN A 98 4.71 -10.24 4.87
C GLN A 98 5.76 -9.94 3.77
N GLY A 99 7.02 -9.82 4.14
CA GLY A 99 8.11 -9.54 3.18
C GLY A 99 8.69 -8.13 3.32
N ILE A 100 9.00 -7.48 2.20
CA ILE A 100 9.78 -6.23 2.17
C ILE A 100 8.86 -5.06 1.82
N CYS A 101 8.91 -4.01 2.64
CA CYS A 101 8.16 -2.78 2.45
C CYS A 101 9.11 -1.58 2.42
N THR A 102 8.98 -0.72 1.42
CA THR A 102 9.68 0.56 1.34
C THR A 102 8.69 1.66 1.01
N ASN A 103 8.65 2.74 1.78
CA ASN A 103 7.70 3.85 1.58
C ASN A 103 6.23 3.40 1.54
N VAL A 104 5.85 2.42 2.36
CA VAL A 104 4.47 1.87 2.36
C VAL A 104 3.65 2.51 3.46
N LEU A 105 2.46 3.01 3.10
CA LEU A 105 1.48 3.56 4.04
C LEU A 105 0.42 2.50 4.37
N PHE A 106 0.29 2.18 5.65
CA PHE A 106 -0.74 1.30 6.18
C PHE A 106 -1.69 2.06 7.09
N HIS A 107 -3.00 1.82 6.93
CA HIS A 107 -4.02 2.35 7.83
C HIS A 107 -5.31 1.55 7.73
N GLY A 108 -6.18 1.58 8.74
CA GLY A 108 -7.52 0.99 8.65
C GLY A 108 -7.59 -0.54 8.44
N ASN A 109 -6.46 -1.24 8.26
CA ASN A 109 -6.45 -2.68 8.02
C ASN A 109 -6.92 -3.43 9.28
N THR A 110 -7.62 -4.55 9.15
CA THR A 110 -8.03 -5.31 10.32
C THR A 110 -6.83 -5.94 11.01
N ARG A 111 -6.80 -5.87 12.35
CA ARG A 111 -5.86 -6.56 13.22
C ARG A 111 -4.39 -6.07 13.14
N TYR A 112 -3.64 -6.43 12.10
CA TYR A 112 -2.22 -6.10 11.99
C TYR A 112 -1.87 -5.66 10.56
N ASP A 113 -1.04 -4.63 10.44
CA ASP A 113 -0.59 -4.08 9.15
C ASP A 113 0.52 -4.93 8.53
N LEU A 114 1.45 -5.44 9.35
CA LEU A 114 2.58 -6.23 8.90
C LEU A 114 2.98 -7.30 9.91
N SER A 115 3.57 -8.37 9.41
CA SER A 115 4.20 -9.43 10.22
C SER A 115 5.35 -10.09 9.48
N SER A 116 6.41 -10.49 10.20
CA SER A 116 7.58 -11.16 9.58
C SER A 116 8.09 -10.37 8.37
N ALA A 117 8.28 -9.06 8.56
CA ALA A 117 8.54 -8.11 7.49
C ALA A 117 9.76 -7.24 7.77
N THR A 118 10.43 -6.82 6.70
CA THR A 118 11.44 -5.76 6.71
C THR A 118 10.80 -4.48 6.19
N ALA A 119 10.67 -3.47 7.02
CA ALA A 119 10.04 -2.21 6.71
C ALA A 119 11.06 -1.06 6.73
N VAL A 120 11.09 -0.28 5.66
CA VAL A 120 11.97 0.88 5.50
C VAL A 120 11.11 2.09 5.16
N ASN A 121 11.18 3.15 5.97
CA ASN A 121 10.40 4.38 5.77
C ASN A 121 8.91 4.12 5.53
N CYS A 122 8.32 3.19 6.28
CA CYS A 122 6.89 2.89 6.19
C CYS A 122 6.12 3.62 7.30
N LEU A 123 4.84 3.90 7.06
CA LEU A 123 3.91 4.37 8.08
C LEU A 123 2.94 3.24 8.42
N TYR A 124 2.89 2.80 9.67
CA TYR A 124 1.98 1.74 10.11
C TYR A 124 1.58 1.89 11.58
N ALA A 125 0.58 1.14 12.03
CA ALA A 125 0.12 1.21 13.41
C ALA A 125 0.27 -0.12 14.16
N LYS A 126 0.04 -1.25 13.48
CA LYS A 126 -0.23 -2.53 14.15
C LYS A 126 0.72 -3.64 13.65
N PRO A 127 1.99 -3.69 14.08
CA PRO A 127 2.87 -4.80 13.74
C PRO A 127 2.51 -6.07 14.53
N TYR A 128 2.86 -7.24 14.00
CA TYR A 128 2.79 -8.52 14.71
C TYR A 128 4.04 -9.36 14.50
N GLY A 129 4.55 -9.98 15.57
CA GLY A 129 5.76 -10.78 15.54
C GLY A 129 7.00 -9.94 15.22
N THR A 130 8.00 -10.55 14.58
CA THR A 130 9.25 -9.88 14.26
C THR A 130 9.09 -8.96 13.05
N VAL A 131 9.36 -7.68 13.26
CA VAL A 131 9.44 -6.65 12.22
C VAL A 131 10.78 -5.96 12.34
N THR A 132 11.57 -5.99 11.27
CA THR A 132 12.81 -5.20 11.18
C THR A 132 12.46 -3.86 10.57
N ALA A 133 12.33 -2.82 11.40
CA ALA A 133 11.95 -1.48 10.97
C ALA A 133 13.15 -0.53 10.94
N THR A 134 13.27 0.29 9.89
CA THR A 134 14.26 1.35 9.76
C THR A 134 13.58 2.61 9.23
N GLY A 135 13.76 3.76 9.88
CA GLY A 135 13.15 5.03 9.46
C GLY A 135 11.62 5.04 9.41
N CYS A 136 10.95 4.05 10.02
CA CYS A 136 9.49 3.93 9.97
C CYS A 136 8.80 4.83 11.00
N ILE A 137 7.55 5.19 10.68
CA ILE A 137 6.69 6.02 11.51
C ILE A 137 5.56 5.15 12.05
N VAL A 138 5.46 5.04 13.38
CA VAL A 138 4.42 4.24 14.03
C VAL A 138 3.30 5.16 14.51
N THR A 139 2.19 5.20 13.76
CA THR A 139 1.01 6.03 14.08
C THR A 139 -0.26 5.38 13.53
N ASN A 140 -1.38 5.56 14.25
CA ASN A 140 -2.70 5.12 13.79
C ASN A 140 -3.44 6.19 12.96
N ASP A 141 -2.93 7.43 12.93
CA ASP A 141 -3.50 8.51 12.14
C ASP A 141 -2.49 8.99 11.09
N PRO A 142 -2.65 8.60 9.81
CA PRO A 142 -1.84 9.10 8.72
C PRO A 142 -2.22 10.53 8.28
N CYS A 143 -3.29 11.13 8.80
CA CYS A 143 -3.84 12.43 8.38
C CYS A 143 -4.00 12.57 6.85
N LEU A 144 -4.69 11.60 6.23
CA LEU A 144 -5.03 11.62 4.80
C LEU A 144 -6.16 12.61 4.51
N VAL A 145 -6.21 13.15 3.29
CA VAL A 145 -7.17 14.20 2.87
C VAL A 145 -8.57 13.67 2.49
N TYR A 146 -9.03 12.56 3.09
CA TYR A 146 -10.27 11.87 2.73
C TYR A 146 -11.47 12.78 2.48
N ALA A 147 -11.74 13.71 3.41
CA ALA A 147 -12.88 14.63 3.32
C ALA A 147 -12.60 15.84 2.43
N ASP A 148 -11.34 16.26 2.33
CA ASP A 148 -10.93 17.50 1.66
C ASP A 148 -10.66 17.31 0.16
N ASN A 149 -10.36 16.07 -0.28
CA ASN A 149 -10.13 15.74 -1.67
C ASN A 149 -10.71 14.35 -2.03
N PRO A 150 -12.01 14.26 -2.31
CA PRO A 150 -12.67 13.01 -2.65
C PRO A 150 -12.15 12.33 -3.92
N ALA A 151 -11.51 13.09 -4.82
CA ALA A 151 -10.91 12.52 -6.04
C ALA A 151 -9.63 11.72 -5.75
N HIS A 152 -8.90 12.07 -4.68
CA HIS A 152 -7.67 11.41 -4.25
C HIS A 152 -7.64 11.26 -2.72
N PRO A 153 -8.54 10.43 -2.16
CA PRO A 153 -8.79 10.40 -0.72
C PRO A 153 -7.60 9.84 0.08
N PHE A 154 -6.70 9.11 -0.57
CA PHE A 154 -5.54 8.47 0.06
C PHE A 154 -4.25 9.29 -0.06
N THR A 155 -4.33 10.56 -0.46
CA THR A 155 -3.16 11.45 -0.48
C THR A 155 -2.80 11.90 0.94
N PRO A 156 -1.50 11.90 1.32
CA PRO A 156 -1.05 12.54 2.55
C PRO A 156 -1.50 14.01 2.63
N GLY A 157 -2.05 14.41 3.78
CA GLY A 157 -2.43 15.81 4.01
C GLY A 157 -1.27 16.68 4.48
N LYS A 158 -1.52 17.98 4.60
CA LYS A 158 -0.53 18.97 5.07
C LYS A 158 0.08 18.65 6.44
N LYS A 159 -0.65 17.93 7.29
CA LYS A 159 -0.19 17.51 8.64
C LYS A 159 0.25 16.04 8.70
N SER A 160 0.22 15.33 7.58
CA SER A 160 0.59 13.93 7.53
C SER A 160 2.07 13.75 7.82
N ALA A 161 2.39 12.79 8.69
CA ALA A 161 3.75 12.34 8.90
C ALA A 161 4.30 11.54 7.70
N ALA A 162 3.44 11.11 6.77
CA ALA A 162 3.86 10.46 5.53
C ALA A 162 4.45 11.45 4.51
N ARG A 163 4.18 12.75 4.67
CA ARG A 163 4.65 13.78 3.76
C ARG A 163 6.17 13.98 3.91
N ASP A 164 6.88 14.00 2.79
CA ASP A 164 8.32 14.20 2.67
C ASP A 164 9.15 13.24 3.54
N ALA A 165 8.61 12.07 3.86
CA ALA A 165 9.16 11.12 4.83
C ALA A 165 9.66 9.80 4.22
N GLY A 166 9.44 9.60 2.92
CA GLY A 166 9.96 8.48 2.18
C GLY A 166 11.45 8.63 1.86
N ILE A 167 11.98 7.62 1.19
CA ILE A 167 13.31 7.62 0.60
C ILE A 167 13.21 7.35 -0.89
N GLU A 168 14.24 7.67 -1.67
CA GLU A 168 14.36 7.15 -3.03
C GLU A 168 14.50 5.62 -2.98
N PRO A 169 13.50 4.83 -3.44
CA PRO A 169 13.73 3.41 -3.62
C PRO A 169 14.77 3.24 -4.73
N GLY A 170 15.61 2.21 -4.63
CA GLY A 170 16.80 2.04 -5.48
C GLY A 170 16.59 2.38 -6.96
N SER A 171 17.64 2.88 -7.62
CA SER A 171 17.65 3.59 -8.92
C SER A 171 16.76 3.02 -10.03
N ASP A 172 16.50 1.71 -10.01
CA ASP A 172 15.74 0.99 -11.04
C ASP A 172 14.23 0.97 -10.76
N THR A 173 13.76 1.65 -9.71
CA THR A 173 12.35 1.65 -9.31
C THR A 173 11.57 2.76 -10.01
N PHE A 174 12.09 3.99 -9.98
CA PHE A 174 11.43 5.15 -10.55
C PHE A 174 12.34 5.96 -11.49
N ALA A 175 11.88 6.22 -12.70
CA ALA A 175 12.42 7.17 -13.66
C ALA A 175 12.11 8.63 -13.25
N ALA A 176 12.91 9.60 -13.70
CA ALA A 176 12.84 10.99 -13.24
C ALA A 176 11.47 11.66 -13.44
N ASP A 177 10.75 11.27 -14.48
CA ASP A 177 9.44 11.79 -14.89
C ASP A 177 8.24 10.98 -14.39
N ASP A 178 8.49 9.97 -13.54
CA ASP A 178 7.43 9.16 -12.98
C ASP A 178 6.38 9.96 -12.24
N ARG A 179 5.16 9.46 -12.32
CA ARG A 179 3.99 10.06 -11.69
C ARG A 179 3.45 9.20 -10.56
N ASP A 180 2.80 9.85 -9.61
CA ASP A 180 1.98 9.19 -8.60
C ASP A 180 0.64 8.73 -9.19
N LEU A 181 -0.18 8.03 -8.40
CA LEU A 181 -1.50 7.58 -8.89
C LEU A 181 -2.51 8.71 -9.15
N ALA A 182 -2.22 9.95 -8.76
CA ALA A 182 -3.00 11.15 -9.10
C ALA A 182 -2.45 11.89 -10.33
N GLY A 183 -1.39 11.37 -10.97
CA GLY A 183 -0.74 12.00 -12.13
C GLY A 183 0.23 13.13 -11.77
N ARG A 184 0.54 13.34 -10.49
CA ARG A 184 1.52 14.33 -10.02
C ARG A 184 2.93 13.78 -10.13
N GLY A 185 3.94 14.64 -10.26
CA GLY A 185 5.33 14.17 -10.29
C GLY A 185 5.68 13.44 -9.00
N ARG A 186 6.31 12.27 -9.11
CA ARG A 186 6.79 11.50 -7.95
C ARG A 186 7.87 12.25 -7.19
N ARG A 187 8.72 12.97 -7.93
CA ARG A 187 9.84 13.73 -7.39
C ARG A 187 9.57 15.22 -7.50
N TYR A 188 9.02 15.77 -6.43
CA TYR A 188 8.90 17.22 -6.23
C TYR A 188 9.85 17.69 -5.13
N HIS A 189 9.87 16.93 -4.04
CA HIS A 189 10.79 17.01 -2.92
C HIS A 189 11.22 15.58 -2.53
N THR A 190 11.51 15.35 -1.25
CA THR A 190 11.57 13.99 -0.72
C THR A 190 10.26 13.29 -1.03
N ILE A 191 10.34 12.07 -1.54
CA ILE A 191 9.17 11.24 -1.88
C ILE A 191 8.29 11.05 -0.64
N ASP A 192 6.98 11.13 -0.80
CA ASP A 192 6.02 10.79 0.24
C ASP A 192 5.92 9.27 0.48
N ILE A 193 5.58 8.88 1.71
CA ILE A 193 5.21 7.49 2.01
C ILE A 193 3.81 7.22 1.43
N GLY A 194 3.71 6.21 0.56
CA GLY A 194 2.48 5.80 -0.10
C GLY A 194 2.51 5.97 -1.63
N CYS A 195 1.36 5.72 -2.25
CA CYS A 195 1.19 5.77 -3.71
C CYS A 195 0.81 7.16 -4.26
N TYR A 196 0.62 8.15 -3.39
CA TYR A 196 0.26 9.52 -3.75
C TYR A 196 1.26 10.50 -3.14
N GLU A 197 1.52 11.60 -3.85
CA GLU A 197 2.32 12.72 -3.39
C GLU A 197 1.41 13.90 -3.02
N PHE A 198 1.72 14.54 -1.91
CA PHE A 198 1.22 15.84 -1.55
C PHE A 198 1.96 16.89 -2.38
N TRP A 199 1.24 17.45 -3.35
CA TRP A 199 1.66 18.69 -3.98
C TRP A 199 0.79 19.79 -3.42
N PRO A 200 1.35 20.78 -2.69
CA PRO A 200 0.59 21.94 -2.30
C PRO A 200 0.08 22.62 -3.58
N SER A 201 -1.23 22.61 -3.80
CA SER A 201 -1.81 23.42 -4.84
C SER A 201 -1.60 24.88 -4.47
N HIS A 202 -1.16 25.70 -5.42
CA HIS A 202 -1.20 27.16 -5.30
C HIS A 202 -2.65 27.62 -5.28
N VAL A 203 -3.41 27.31 -4.24
CA VAL A 203 -4.65 28.04 -3.96
C VAL A 203 -4.20 29.40 -3.46
N SER A 204 -4.23 30.39 -4.36
CA SER A 204 -3.95 31.79 -4.02
C SER A 204 -4.80 32.19 -2.82
N THR A 205 -4.13 32.54 -1.71
CA THR A 205 -4.81 33.17 -0.57
C THR A 205 -5.23 34.57 -1.01
N TRP A 206 -6.51 34.77 -1.34
CA TRP A 206 -7.06 36.09 -1.55
C TRP A 206 -7.19 36.79 -0.19
N PHE A 207 -6.23 37.67 0.13
CA PHE A 207 -6.43 38.65 1.20
C PHE A 207 -7.35 39.75 0.69
N MET A 208 -8.61 39.73 1.10
CA MET A 208 -9.46 40.93 1.03
C MET A 208 -9.05 41.86 2.18
N VAL A 209 -8.24 42.86 1.87
CA VAL A 209 -8.03 44.00 2.75
C VAL A 209 -9.28 44.89 2.62
N ARG A 210 -9.96 45.14 3.74
CA ARG A 210 -10.98 46.21 3.84
C ARG A 210 -10.31 47.49 4.27
#